data_AF-A0A8C6B0U1-F1
#
_entry.id   AF-A0A8C6B0U1-F1
#
_cell.length_a   1.000
_cell.length_b   1.000
_cell.length_c   1.000
_cell.angle_alpha   90.00
_cell.angle_beta   90.00
_cell.angle_gamma   90.00
#
_symmetry.space_group_name_H-M   'P 1'
#
loop_
_entity.id
_entity.type
_entity.pdbx_description
1 polymer ?
#
loop_
_entity_poly.entity_id
_entity_poly.type
_entity_poly.pdbx_seq_one_letter_code
_entity_poly.pdbx_strand_id
1 'polypeptide(L)'
;METKSPNNPQERPTPCTNGRVSEEDNHLLIKATKKDDIELVQQLLKKGADVNFQDEEWGWSPLHNAVQSGNEDIVDLLLNYGAEPCLRKRNGATPFIVAGITGNVKVLKLLLPKVADVNECDVHGFTAFMEASAYGRVKALRFLYKNGAKVNLHRKTKQDQEKIRKGGATALMDAAEEGHVDVVRILLHEMGADVNARDNMGRNALTYALLNSDNEKVKAITRLLLDCKVDVSVRGEGKKTPLILAVEKKNLGLVQMLLEQKHIEINDTDNEGKTALHLAVELKLKEIAQLLCHKGARTDCGDLLAIARRNYDRDLAKFLRQHGAVEDFHPPAQDWKPQSSRWGEALKHLHRIYRPMIGKLKIFIDEEYKIADTSEGGIYLGFYEDQEVAVKLFYEGSTHGQNEVSLLQSNRINSNVVTFYGSENYKGSLYVCLALCEHTLEEHLADHRGEAVQNKEDEFARNVLSSLFKAVEELHLSGYTHQDLQPQNMLIGKSPVFS
;
A
#
# COMPACT_ATOMS: atom_id res chain seq x y z
N MET A 1 55.28 -55.88 33.05
CA MET A 1 54.76 -57.21 32.63
C MET A 1 53.28 -57.21 32.91
N GLU A 2 52.50 -57.55 31.89
CA GLU A 2 51.04 -57.63 31.90
C GLU A 2 50.51 -58.55 33.00
N THR A 3 49.38 -58.20 33.62
CA THR A 3 48.33 -59.16 33.97
C THR A 3 46.96 -58.45 34.00
N LYS A 4 46.00 -58.98 33.23
CA LYS A 4 44.57 -58.64 33.29
C LYS A 4 43.88 -59.46 34.37
N SER A 5 43.00 -58.83 35.15
CA SER A 5 41.52 -59.09 35.28
C SER A 5 41.01 -58.79 36.73
N PRO A 6 39.69 -58.83 37.05
CA PRO A 6 38.58 -57.97 36.61
C PRO A 6 37.65 -57.48 37.79
N ASN A 7 36.63 -56.67 37.44
CA ASN A 7 35.30 -56.49 38.08
C ASN A 7 35.10 -55.86 39.49
N ASN A 8 34.44 -54.67 39.47
CA ASN A 8 33.27 -54.14 40.23
C ASN A 8 33.23 -54.22 41.78
N PRO A 9 32.67 -53.22 42.52
CA PRO A 9 31.26 -52.81 42.38
C PRO A 9 30.86 -51.34 42.72
N GLN A 10 29.61 -51.02 42.32
CA GLN A 10 28.61 -50.17 43.01
C GLN A 10 28.78 -48.63 43.09
N GLU A 11 27.96 -47.97 42.26
CA GLU A 11 26.91 -46.99 42.61
C GLU A 11 27.07 -46.12 43.87
N ARG A 12 27.14 -44.80 43.64
CA ARG A 12 26.51 -43.79 44.49
C ARG A 12 25.64 -42.86 43.63
N PRO A 13 24.49 -42.43 44.15
CA PRO A 13 23.43 -41.80 43.38
C PRO A 13 23.83 -40.39 42.96
N THR A 14 23.64 -40.09 41.68
CA THR A 14 23.64 -38.71 41.17
C THR A 14 22.45 -37.96 41.75
N PRO A 15 22.64 -36.71 42.20
CA PRO A 15 21.60 -35.95 42.88
C PRO A 15 20.50 -35.55 41.89
N CYS A 16 19.25 -35.64 42.38
CA CYS A 16 18.05 -35.15 41.72
C CYS A 16 18.28 -33.80 41.03
N THR A 17 18.13 -33.76 39.71
CA THR A 17 17.97 -32.51 38.96
C THR A 17 16.57 -31.97 39.24
N ASN A 18 16.48 -31.11 40.26
CA ASN A 18 15.34 -30.24 40.47
C ASN A 18 15.06 -29.40 39.21
N GLY A 19 13.96 -29.73 38.54
CA GLY A 19 12.99 -28.81 37.91
C GLY A 19 13.48 -27.46 37.40
N ARG A 20 14.27 -27.44 36.33
CA ARG A 20 14.20 -26.32 35.38
C ARG A 20 13.20 -26.72 34.31
N VAL A 21 12.00 -26.15 34.40
CA VAL A 21 11.04 -26.14 33.29
C VAL A 21 11.78 -25.56 32.08
N SER A 22 11.85 -26.31 30.98
CA SER A 22 12.58 -25.84 29.79
C SER A 22 11.69 -24.87 29.01
N GLU A 23 12.30 -23.90 28.32
CA GLU A 23 11.57 -23.07 27.35
C GLU A 23 10.85 -23.93 26.30
N GLU A 24 11.34 -25.15 26.05
CA GLU A 24 10.68 -26.13 25.18
C GLU A 24 9.30 -26.53 25.71
N ASP A 25 9.13 -26.77 27.01
CA ASP A 25 7.84 -27.13 27.60
C ASP A 25 6.80 -26.01 27.44
N ASN A 26 7.24 -24.74 27.50
CA ASN A 26 6.38 -23.58 27.27
C ASN A 26 5.90 -23.49 25.80
N HIS A 27 6.82 -23.72 24.86
CA HIS A 27 6.48 -23.81 23.44
C HIS A 27 5.56 -25.01 23.13
N LEU A 28 5.79 -26.15 23.81
CA LEU A 28 4.91 -27.31 23.72
C LEU A 28 3.51 -26.99 24.26
N LEU A 29 3.38 -26.19 25.33
CA LEU A 29 2.07 -25.80 25.87
C LEU A 29 1.27 -24.97 24.85
N ILE A 30 1.90 -23.99 24.20
CA ILE A 30 1.27 -23.25 23.10
C ILE A 30 0.85 -24.20 21.96
N LYS A 31 1.74 -25.12 21.57
CA LYS A 31 1.48 -26.06 20.48
C LYS A 31 0.35 -27.04 20.81
N ALA A 32 0.28 -27.55 22.03
CA ALA A 32 -0.78 -28.42 22.52
C ALA A 32 -2.12 -27.69 22.54
N THR A 33 -2.11 -26.44 23.00
CA THR A 33 -3.30 -25.56 23.01
C THR A 33 -3.82 -25.31 21.59
N LYS A 34 -2.95 -24.99 20.63
CA LYS A 34 -3.32 -24.81 19.21
C LYS A 34 -3.92 -26.08 18.57
N LYS A 35 -3.61 -27.25 19.11
CA LYS A 35 -4.10 -28.56 18.63
C LYS A 35 -5.32 -29.07 19.39
N ASP A 36 -5.83 -28.29 20.35
CA ASP A 36 -6.92 -28.68 21.24
C ASP A 36 -6.66 -30.00 22.02
N ASP A 37 -5.39 -30.29 22.33
CA ASP A 37 -4.97 -31.48 23.09
C ASP A 37 -5.06 -31.21 24.60
N ILE A 38 -6.26 -31.33 25.17
CA ILE A 38 -6.54 -30.98 26.57
C ILE A 38 -5.74 -31.83 27.56
N GLU A 39 -5.52 -33.11 27.27
CA GLU A 39 -4.73 -33.99 28.12
C GLU A 39 -3.27 -33.53 28.16
N LEU A 40 -2.67 -33.22 27.01
CA LEU A 40 -1.29 -32.74 26.95
C LEU A 40 -1.15 -31.35 27.60
N VAL A 41 -2.11 -30.45 27.38
CA VAL A 41 -2.15 -29.15 28.08
C VAL A 41 -2.17 -29.36 29.60
N GLN A 42 -3.05 -30.22 30.11
CA GLN A 42 -3.13 -30.50 31.54
C GLN A 42 -1.84 -31.13 32.08
N GLN A 43 -1.21 -32.04 31.33
CA GLN A 43 0.06 -32.65 31.73
C GLN A 43 1.19 -31.61 31.80
N LEU A 44 1.31 -30.72 30.83
CA LEU A 44 2.34 -29.68 30.77
C LEU A 44 2.17 -28.67 31.91
N LEU A 45 0.94 -28.24 32.18
CA LEU A 45 0.64 -27.34 33.31
C LEU A 45 0.99 -27.98 34.66
N LYS A 46 0.69 -29.28 34.86
CA LYS A 46 1.09 -30.02 36.07
C LYS A 46 2.61 -30.15 36.23
N LYS A 47 3.36 -30.17 35.13
CA LYS A 47 4.84 -30.16 35.13
C LYS A 47 5.43 -28.78 35.43
N GLY A 48 4.60 -27.74 35.53
CA GLY A 48 5.03 -26.37 35.82
C GLY A 48 5.33 -25.54 34.57
N ALA A 49 4.85 -25.94 33.38
CA ALA A 49 4.92 -25.07 32.20
C ALA A 49 4.29 -23.71 32.51
N ASP A 50 4.93 -22.64 32.05
CA ASP A 50 4.47 -21.28 32.29
C ASP A 50 3.19 -21.01 31.52
N VAL A 51 2.06 -20.94 32.24
CA VAL A 51 0.72 -20.70 31.70
C VAL A 51 0.60 -19.32 31.01
N ASN A 52 1.47 -18.37 31.37
CA ASN A 52 1.49 -17.00 30.85
C ASN A 52 2.64 -16.76 29.85
N PHE A 53 3.35 -17.82 29.45
CA PHE A 53 4.40 -17.72 28.44
C PHE A 53 3.87 -17.02 27.18
N GLN A 54 4.66 -16.12 26.59
CA GLN A 54 4.34 -15.43 25.35
C GLN A 54 5.38 -15.78 24.28
N ASP A 55 4.93 -16.19 23.09
CA ASP A 55 5.84 -16.49 21.99
C ASP A 55 6.68 -15.26 21.54
N GLU A 56 7.85 -15.51 20.95
CA GLU A 56 8.76 -14.43 20.56
C GLU A 56 8.38 -13.75 19.24
N GLU A 57 7.33 -14.20 18.55
CA GLU A 57 6.95 -13.63 17.26
C GLU A 57 5.86 -12.57 17.40
N TRP A 58 4.80 -12.88 18.14
CA TRP A 58 3.59 -12.06 18.22
C TRP A 58 3.11 -11.85 19.67
N GLY A 59 3.77 -12.48 20.64
CA GLY A 59 3.44 -12.42 22.05
C GLY A 59 2.17 -13.19 22.39
N TRP A 60 1.83 -14.25 21.64
CA TRP A 60 0.65 -15.05 21.99
C TRP A 60 0.92 -15.92 23.19
N SER A 61 -0.03 -15.93 24.12
CA SER A 61 -0.02 -16.86 25.25
C SER A 61 -0.89 -18.10 24.99
N PRO A 62 -0.76 -19.17 25.77
CA PRO A 62 -1.68 -20.30 25.73
C PRO A 62 -3.15 -19.84 25.77
N LEU A 63 -3.49 -18.89 26.64
CA LEU A 63 -4.87 -18.39 26.75
C LEU A 63 -5.36 -17.72 25.46
N HIS A 64 -4.53 -16.92 24.79
CA HIS A 64 -4.91 -16.33 23.49
C HIS A 64 -5.19 -17.41 22.44
N ASN A 65 -4.37 -18.46 22.40
CA ASN A 65 -4.53 -19.57 21.46
C ASN A 65 -5.80 -20.39 21.73
N ALA A 66 -6.10 -20.68 23.01
CA ALA A 66 -7.32 -21.38 23.41
C ALA A 66 -8.58 -20.58 23.05
N VAL A 67 -8.55 -19.26 23.25
CA VAL A 67 -9.64 -18.37 22.84
C VAL A 67 -9.80 -18.36 21.31
N GLN A 68 -8.68 -18.35 20.57
CA GLN A 68 -8.71 -18.36 19.11
C GLN A 68 -9.26 -19.68 18.54
N SER A 69 -8.93 -20.84 19.13
CA SER A 69 -9.55 -22.12 18.76
C SER A 69 -11.01 -22.21 19.20
N GLY A 70 -11.41 -21.41 20.19
CA GLY A 70 -12.76 -21.38 20.73
C GLY A 70 -13.05 -22.51 21.71
N ASN A 71 -12.01 -23.20 22.20
CA ASN A 71 -12.11 -24.32 23.11
C ASN A 71 -12.31 -23.84 24.56
N GLU A 72 -13.57 -23.83 24.99
CA GLU A 72 -14.00 -23.38 26.32
C GLU A 72 -13.31 -24.15 27.45
N ASP A 73 -13.15 -25.47 27.30
CA ASP A 73 -12.58 -26.33 28.34
C ASP A 73 -11.09 -26.01 28.57
N ILE A 74 -10.35 -25.75 27.49
CA ILE A 74 -8.95 -25.32 27.60
C ILE A 74 -8.85 -23.91 28.17
N VAL A 75 -9.75 -22.99 27.80
CA VAL A 75 -9.78 -21.65 28.39
C VAL A 75 -10.02 -21.74 29.91
N ASP A 76 -11.02 -22.50 30.36
CA ASP A 76 -11.29 -22.73 31.78
C ASP A 76 -10.12 -23.39 32.50
N LEU A 77 -9.50 -24.41 31.87
CA LEU A 77 -8.33 -25.09 32.42
C LEU A 77 -7.17 -24.10 32.64
N LEU A 78 -6.82 -23.30 31.63
CA LEU A 78 -5.73 -22.33 31.72
C LEU A 78 -6.02 -21.26 32.80
N LEU A 79 -7.24 -20.74 32.87
CA LEU A 79 -7.64 -19.79 33.90
C LEU A 79 -7.55 -20.39 35.31
N ASN A 80 -7.92 -21.66 35.49
CA ASN A 80 -7.79 -22.37 36.77
C ASN A 80 -6.33 -22.60 37.18
N TYR A 81 -5.40 -22.64 36.22
CA TYR A 81 -3.95 -22.71 36.47
C TYR A 81 -3.29 -21.33 36.57
N GLY A 82 -4.07 -20.24 36.64
CA GLY A 82 -3.55 -18.89 36.88
C GLY A 82 -3.18 -18.12 35.62
N ALA A 83 -3.73 -18.49 34.45
CA ALA A 83 -3.60 -17.65 33.26
C ALA A 83 -4.15 -16.24 33.52
N GLU A 84 -3.39 -15.22 33.14
CA GLU A 84 -3.77 -13.83 33.27
C GLU A 84 -4.82 -13.45 32.21
N PRO A 85 -6.08 -13.18 32.60
CA PRO A 85 -7.19 -12.99 31.64
C PRO A 85 -7.07 -11.71 30.80
N CYS A 86 -6.28 -10.74 31.27
CA CYS A 86 -6.07 -9.45 30.62
C CYS A 86 -4.64 -9.30 30.04
N LEU A 87 -3.86 -10.38 29.97
CA LEU A 87 -2.52 -10.37 29.38
C LEU A 87 -2.61 -9.93 27.92
N ARG A 88 -1.74 -9.02 27.48
CA ARG A 88 -1.79 -8.46 26.13
C ARG A 88 -0.70 -9.06 25.25
N LYS A 89 -1.06 -9.46 24.04
CA LYS A 89 -0.09 -9.79 22.99
C LYS A 89 0.54 -8.53 22.38
N ARG A 90 1.48 -8.65 21.44
CA ARG A 90 2.30 -7.50 20.96
C ARG A 90 1.52 -6.32 20.37
N ASN A 91 0.40 -6.58 19.70
CA ASN A 91 -0.47 -5.50 19.20
C ASN A 91 -1.39 -4.91 20.29
N GLY A 92 -1.24 -5.34 21.54
CA GLY A 92 -2.06 -4.92 22.66
C GLY A 92 -3.39 -5.65 22.81
N ALA A 93 -3.78 -6.56 21.92
CA ALA A 93 -5.04 -7.27 22.07
C ALA A 93 -5.01 -8.21 23.29
N THR A 94 -6.10 -8.25 24.04
CA THR A 94 -6.36 -9.17 25.15
C THR A 94 -7.08 -10.42 24.63
N PRO A 95 -7.15 -11.51 25.42
CA PRO A 95 -8.01 -12.65 25.12
C PRO A 95 -9.47 -12.25 24.88
N PHE A 96 -10.00 -11.25 25.59
CA PHE A 96 -11.37 -10.76 25.39
C PHE A 96 -11.59 -10.13 24.02
N ILE A 97 -10.62 -9.35 23.52
CA ILE A 97 -10.66 -8.79 22.16
C ILE A 97 -10.59 -9.93 21.12
N VAL A 98 -9.72 -10.93 21.31
CA VAL A 98 -9.64 -12.10 20.42
C VAL A 98 -10.95 -12.90 20.40
N ALA A 99 -11.66 -13.00 21.53
CA ALA A 99 -12.98 -13.63 21.58
C ALA A 99 -14.04 -12.87 20.74
N GLY A 100 -13.87 -11.56 20.55
CA GLY A 100 -14.67 -10.77 19.61
C GLY A 100 -14.46 -11.21 18.15
N ILE A 101 -13.21 -11.48 17.76
CA ILE A 101 -12.83 -11.98 16.43
C ILE A 101 -13.44 -13.36 16.15
N THR A 102 -13.32 -14.30 17.10
CA THR A 102 -13.87 -15.66 16.94
C THR A 102 -15.39 -15.66 17.00
N GLY A 103 -15.97 -14.72 17.74
CA GLY A 103 -17.40 -14.62 17.95
C GLY A 103 -17.96 -15.64 18.93
N ASN A 104 -17.11 -16.33 19.71
CA ASN A 104 -17.56 -17.28 20.72
C ASN A 104 -18.14 -16.52 21.94
N VAL A 105 -19.47 -16.41 21.97
CA VAL A 105 -20.22 -15.74 23.05
C VAL A 105 -19.97 -16.38 24.43
N LYS A 106 -19.74 -17.69 24.50
CA LYS A 106 -19.52 -18.35 25.78
C LYS A 106 -18.14 -17.99 26.35
N VAL A 107 -17.11 -17.95 25.52
CA VAL A 107 -15.78 -17.45 25.91
C VAL A 107 -15.85 -15.96 26.29
N LEU A 108 -16.57 -15.13 25.52
CA LEU A 108 -16.83 -13.74 25.91
C LEU A 108 -17.52 -13.65 27.28
N LYS A 109 -18.51 -14.50 27.55
CA LYS A 109 -19.21 -14.56 28.84
C LYS A 109 -18.31 -15.03 29.98
N LEU A 110 -17.38 -15.93 29.72
CA LEU A 110 -16.41 -16.44 30.69
C LEU A 110 -15.38 -15.37 31.06
N LEU A 111 -14.90 -14.61 30.07
CA LEU A 111 -13.87 -13.58 30.25
C LEU A 111 -14.44 -12.24 30.74
N LEU A 112 -15.70 -11.92 30.45
CA LEU A 112 -16.31 -10.62 30.79
C LEU A 112 -16.19 -10.24 32.29
N PRO A 113 -16.41 -11.15 33.27
CA PRO A 113 -16.23 -10.82 34.69
C PRO A 113 -14.76 -10.59 35.09
N LYS A 114 -13.81 -10.92 34.21
CA LYS A 114 -12.37 -10.79 34.44
C LYS A 114 -11.76 -9.54 33.80
N VAL A 115 -12.47 -8.90 32.88
CA VAL A 115 -12.03 -7.63 32.26
C VAL A 115 -12.53 -6.43 33.06
N ALA A 116 -11.73 -5.35 33.08
CA ALA A 116 -12.09 -4.12 33.79
C ALA A 116 -13.07 -3.24 33.00
N ASP A 117 -13.01 -3.28 31.67
CA ASP A 117 -13.88 -2.49 30.78
C ASP A 117 -14.19 -3.30 29.51
N VAL A 118 -15.48 -3.45 29.19
CA VAL A 118 -15.95 -4.08 27.94
C VAL A 118 -15.48 -3.31 26.68
N ASN A 119 -15.12 -2.04 26.86
CA ASN A 119 -14.63 -1.14 25.81
C ASN A 119 -13.09 -1.03 25.78
N GLU A 120 -12.38 -1.93 26.46
CA GLU A 120 -10.94 -1.99 26.28
C GLU A 120 -10.57 -2.19 24.81
N CYS A 121 -9.43 -1.62 24.41
CA CYS A 121 -8.95 -1.69 23.05
C CYS A 121 -7.47 -2.05 22.98
N ASP A 122 -7.04 -2.52 21.80
CA ASP A 122 -5.64 -2.78 21.49
C ASP A 122 -4.86 -1.49 21.16
N VAL A 123 -3.57 -1.58 20.78
CA VAL A 123 -2.77 -0.37 20.50
C VAL A 123 -3.19 0.39 19.24
N HIS A 124 -4.09 -0.18 18.45
CA HIS A 124 -4.68 0.43 17.26
C HIS A 124 -6.13 0.87 17.50
N GLY A 125 -6.62 0.75 18.72
CA GLY A 125 -7.95 1.19 19.13
C GLY A 125 -9.07 0.18 18.82
N PHE A 126 -8.76 -1.05 18.40
CA PHE A 126 -9.77 -2.07 18.17
C PHE A 126 -10.32 -2.61 19.49
N THR A 127 -11.64 -2.55 19.64
CA THR A 127 -12.37 -3.16 20.76
C THR A 127 -12.94 -4.52 20.34
N ALA A 128 -13.33 -5.36 21.29
CA ALA A 128 -14.02 -6.62 20.98
C ALA A 128 -15.29 -6.41 20.13
N PHE A 129 -15.97 -5.26 20.29
CA PHE A 129 -17.17 -4.91 19.50
C PHE A 129 -16.84 -4.58 18.05
N MET A 130 -15.75 -3.84 17.80
CA MET A 130 -15.25 -3.58 16.45
C MET A 130 -14.81 -4.87 15.77
N GLU A 131 -14.09 -5.74 16.48
CA GLU A 131 -13.69 -7.05 15.94
C GLU A 131 -14.90 -7.92 15.60
N ALA A 132 -15.89 -8.02 16.50
CA ALA A 132 -17.12 -8.75 16.20
C ALA A 132 -17.86 -8.17 14.98
N SER A 133 -17.76 -6.86 14.76
CA SER A 133 -18.32 -6.18 13.59
C SER A 133 -17.59 -6.53 12.30
N ALA A 134 -16.26 -6.37 12.29
CA ALA A 134 -15.36 -6.66 11.17
C ALA A 134 -15.42 -8.12 10.73
N TYR A 135 -15.61 -9.05 11.66
CA TYR A 135 -15.68 -10.48 11.39
C TYR A 135 -17.11 -11.04 11.24
N GLY A 136 -18.13 -10.17 11.18
CA GLY A 136 -19.51 -10.59 10.91
C GLY A 136 -20.15 -11.40 12.05
N ARG A 137 -19.65 -11.27 13.28
CA ARG A 137 -20.02 -12.11 14.44
C ARG A 137 -21.29 -11.59 15.12
N VAL A 138 -22.44 -11.73 14.46
CA VAL A 138 -23.74 -11.21 14.93
C VAL A 138 -24.07 -11.56 16.39
N LYS A 139 -23.86 -12.80 16.81
CA LYS A 139 -24.16 -13.22 18.20
C LYS A 139 -23.25 -12.53 19.22
N ALA A 140 -21.96 -12.42 18.93
CA ALA A 140 -20.99 -11.72 19.77
C ALA A 140 -21.26 -10.21 19.82
N LEU A 141 -21.52 -9.60 18.66
CA LEU A 141 -21.89 -8.19 18.55
C LEU A 141 -23.08 -7.85 19.45
N ARG A 142 -24.16 -8.65 19.39
CA ARG A 142 -25.35 -8.49 20.24
C ARG A 142 -25.06 -8.72 21.72
N PHE A 143 -24.21 -9.70 22.05
CA PHE A 143 -23.80 -9.94 23.43
C PHE A 143 -23.03 -8.73 23.99
N LEU A 144 -22.03 -8.24 23.26
CA LEU A 144 -21.19 -7.10 23.65
C LEU A 144 -22.03 -5.84 23.83
N TYR A 145 -22.94 -5.54 22.90
CA TYR A 145 -23.86 -4.42 23.00
C TYR A 145 -24.71 -4.48 24.28
N LYS A 146 -25.31 -5.64 24.58
CA LYS A 146 -26.11 -5.85 25.80
C LYS A 146 -25.31 -5.69 27.09
N ASN A 147 -23.99 -5.86 27.03
CA ASN A 147 -23.08 -5.72 28.16
C ASN A 147 -22.33 -4.37 28.17
N GLY A 148 -22.84 -3.36 27.47
CA GLY A 148 -22.36 -1.98 27.58
C GLY A 148 -21.24 -1.59 26.62
N ALA A 149 -21.03 -2.34 25.54
CA ALA A 149 -20.14 -1.92 24.47
C ALA A 149 -20.66 -0.64 23.79
N LYS A 150 -19.78 0.35 23.64
CA LYS A 150 -20.06 1.64 23.01
C LYS A 150 -19.95 1.51 21.49
N VAL A 151 -21.08 1.68 20.82
CA VAL A 151 -21.23 1.47 19.36
C VAL A 151 -20.45 2.50 18.54
N ASN A 152 -20.44 3.75 18.99
CA ASN A 152 -19.90 4.90 18.25
C ASN A 152 -18.49 5.31 18.71
N LEU A 153 -17.69 4.36 19.20
CA LEU A 153 -16.28 4.64 19.48
C LEU A 153 -15.51 4.83 18.18
N HIS A 154 -14.65 5.86 18.18
CA HIS A 154 -13.64 6.08 17.16
C HIS A 154 -12.32 5.46 17.63
N ARG A 155 -11.67 4.65 16.77
CA ARG A 155 -10.36 4.05 17.07
C ARG A 155 -9.35 5.12 17.43
N LYS A 156 -8.77 5.04 18.63
CA LYS A 156 -7.63 5.87 19.04
C LYS A 156 -6.35 5.10 18.77
N THR A 157 -5.43 5.70 18.03
CA THR A 157 -4.18 5.05 17.63
C THR A 157 -2.99 5.75 18.26
N LYS A 158 -1.78 5.25 18.03
CA LYS A 158 -0.56 5.94 18.48
C LYS A 158 -0.48 7.34 17.84
N GLN A 159 0.09 8.30 18.57
CA GLN A 159 0.19 9.68 18.13
C GLN A 159 0.83 9.84 16.73
N ASP A 160 1.85 9.02 16.41
CA ASP A 160 2.48 9.07 15.09
C ASP A 160 1.58 8.57 13.96
N GLN A 161 0.66 7.64 14.24
CA GLN A 161 -0.36 7.20 13.29
C GLN A 161 -1.43 8.28 13.12
N GLU A 162 -1.83 8.98 14.19
CA GLU A 162 -2.79 10.09 14.12
C GLU A 162 -2.24 11.29 13.31
N LYS A 163 -0.93 11.59 13.40
CA LYS A 163 -0.27 12.64 12.60
C LYS A 163 -0.42 12.42 11.09
N ILE A 164 -0.43 11.15 10.66
CA ILE A 164 -0.67 10.77 9.26
C ILE A 164 -2.14 10.42 9.00
N ARG A 165 -3.05 10.89 9.86
CA ARG A 165 -4.51 10.74 9.75
C ARG A 165 -5.00 9.29 9.75
N LYS A 166 -4.23 8.35 10.33
CA LYS A 166 -4.73 6.99 10.62
C LYS A 166 -5.56 6.99 11.90
N GLY A 167 -6.42 5.98 12.03
CA GLY A 167 -7.37 5.85 13.14
C GLY A 167 -8.70 6.56 12.88
N GLY A 168 -9.53 6.63 13.92
CA GLY A 168 -10.83 7.30 13.89
C GLY A 168 -11.98 6.46 13.35
N ALA A 169 -11.73 5.27 12.80
CA ALA A 169 -12.81 4.42 12.27
C ALA A 169 -13.69 3.81 13.37
N THR A 170 -14.91 3.42 12.98
CA THR A 170 -15.95 2.88 13.86
C THR A 170 -16.36 1.46 13.44
N ALA A 171 -17.08 0.75 14.31
CA ALA A 171 -17.57 -0.60 14.01
C ALA A 171 -18.47 -0.65 12.76
N LEU A 172 -19.23 0.41 12.47
CA LEU A 172 -20.05 0.51 11.26
C LEU A 172 -19.20 0.57 9.99
N MET A 173 -18.06 1.26 10.03
CA MET A 173 -17.13 1.33 8.91
C MET A 173 -16.50 -0.03 8.65
N ASP A 174 -16.09 -0.74 9.71
CA ASP A 174 -15.49 -2.09 9.57
C ASP A 174 -16.48 -3.09 8.95
N ALA A 175 -17.75 -3.10 9.40
CA ALA A 175 -18.76 -3.97 8.80
C ALA A 175 -19.09 -3.62 7.35
N ALA A 176 -19.04 -2.33 7.01
CA ALA A 176 -19.26 -1.86 5.65
C ALA A 176 -18.12 -2.28 4.71
N GLU A 177 -16.86 -2.12 5.15
CA GLU A 177 -15.66 -2.53 4.41
C GLU A 177 -15.59 -4.03 4.17
N GLU A 178 -15.99 -4.84 5.16
CA GLU A 178 -15.93 -6.29 5.08
C GLU A 178 -17.19 -6.91 4.43
N GLY A 179 -18.19 -6.09 4.11
CA GLY A 179 -19.38 -6.53 3.37
C GLY A 179 -20.43 -7.25 4.23
N HIS A 180 -20.42 -7.08 5.56
CA HIS A 180 -21.35 -7.76 6.47
C HIS A 180 -22.71 -7.07 6.52
N VAL A 181 -23.53 -7.26 5.48
CA VAL A 181 -24.86 -6.64 5.32
C VAL A 181 -25.74 -6.75 6.58
N ASP A 182 -25.74 -7.92 7.21
CA ASP A 182 -26.53 -8.17 8.42
C ASP A 182 -26.03 -7.38 9.62
N VAL A 183 -24.71 -7.25 9.78
CA VAL A 183 -24.11 -6.44 10.85
C VAL A 183 -24.38 -4.97 10.61
N VAL A 184 -24.19 -4.47 9.39
CA VAL A 184 -24.51 -3.07 9.03
C VAL A 184 -25.96 -2.74 9.38
N ARG A 185 -26.91 -3.61 9.00
CA ARG A 185 -28.34 -3.44 9.30
C ARG A 185 -28.60 -3.39 10.82
N ILE A 186 -28.00 -4.30 11.58
CA ILE A 186 -28.15 -4.35 13.05
C ILE A 186 -27.58 -3.08 13.69
N LEU A 187 -26.41 -2.64 13.25
CA LEU A 187 -25.77 -1.44 13.78
C LEU A 187 -26.64 -0.19 13.58
N LEU A 188 -27.17 -0.01 12.37
CA LEU A 188 -28.00 1.14 12.02
C LEU A 188 -29.37 1.13 12.72
N HIS A 189 -30.08 0.00 12.68
CA HIS A 189 -31.48 -0.03 13.11
C HIS A 189 -31.69 -0.46 14.56
N GLU A 190 -30.75 -1.18 15.17
CA GLU A 190 -30.94 -1.75 16.51
C GLU A 190 -29.97 -1.20 17.55
N MET A 191 -28.80 -0.70 17.13
CA MET A 191 -27.73 -0.28 18.04
C MET A 191 -27.40 1.22 17.98
N GLY A 192 -28.10 2.00 17.15
CA GLY A 192 -27.93 3.45 17.10
C GLY A 192 -26.56 3.90 16.61
N ALA A 193 -25.99 3.17 15.64
CA ALA A 193 -24.73 3.56 15.02
C ALA A 193 -24.88 4.90 14.28
N ASP A 194 -23.91 5.80 14.48
CA ASP A 194 -23.85 7.06 13.74
C ASP A 194 -23.41 6.81 12.30
N VAL A 195 -24.37 6.88 11.38
CA VAL A 195 -24.17 6.68 9.95
C VAL A 195 -23.22 7.72 9.33
N ASN A 196 -23.10 8.90 9.95
CA ASN A 196 -22.31 10.03 9.46
C ASN A 196 -20.99 10.22 10.21
N ALA A 197 -20.65 9.29 11.11
CA ALA A 197 -19.33 9.27 11.73
C ALA A 197 -18.23 9.25 10.66
N ARG A 198 -17.13 9.96 10.94
CA ARG A 198 -15.97 10.05 10.04
C ARG A 198 -14.69 9.63 10.75
N ASP A 199 -13.82 8.96 10.02
CA ASP A 199 -12.47 8.64 10.48
C ASP A 199 -11.53 9.86 10.36
N ASN A 200 -10.26 9.69 10.73
CA ASN A 200 -9.29 10.77 10.69
C ASN A 200 -8.93 11.23 9.25
N MET A 201 -9.20 10.39 8.24
CA MET A 201 -9.09 10.73 6.81
C MET A 201 -10.31 11.46 6.28
N GLY A 202 -11.42 11.51 7.02
CA GLY A 202 -12.70 12.10 6.59
C GLY A 202 -13.64 11.13 5.89
N ARG A 203 -13.33 9.82 5.92
CA ARG A 203 -14.11 8.74 5.34
C ARG A 203 -15.26 8.33 6.27
N ASN A 204 -16.42 8.04 5.70
CA ASN A 204 -17.58 7.49 6.41
C ASN A 204 -17.87 6.04 5.97
N ALA A 205 -18.88 5.40 6.56
CA ALA A 205 -19.25 4.02 6.25
C ALA A 205 -19.54 3.78 4.75
N LEU A 206 -20.05 4.78 4.01
CA LEU A 206 -20.28 4.66 2.56
C LEU A 206 -18.95 4.57 1.80
N THR A 207 -17.97 5.42 2.12
CA THR A 207 -16.65 5.32 1.49
C THR A 207 -15.95 3.99 1.79
N TYR A 208 -16.13 3.45 3.00
CA TYR A 208 -15.60 2.12 3.37
C TYR A 208 -16.31 0.98 2.62
N ALA A 209 -17.63 1.03 2.48
CA ALA A 209 -18.38 0.06 1.65
C ALA A 209 -17.84 0.03 0.21
N LEU A 210 -17.50 1.21 -0.34
CA LEU A 210 -16.91 1.35 -1.67
C LEU A 210 -15.42 0.92 -1.74
N LEU A 211 -14.84 0.31 -0.71
CA LEU A 211 -13.55 -0.37 -0.82
C LEU A 211 -13.70 -1.88 -1.03
N ASN A 212 -14.82 -2.47 -0.57
CA ASN A 212 -15.09 -3.90 -0.65
C ASN A 212 -15.12 -4.41 -2.11
N SER A 213 -14.64 -5.63 -2.32
CA SER A 213 -14.51 -6.25 -3.66
C SER A 213 -15.77 -6.96 -4.15
N ASP A 214 -16.71 -7.30 -3.26
CA ASP A 214 -17.96 -8.00 -3.59
C ASP A 214 -19.06 -7.01 -4.01
N ASN A 215 -19.27 -6.89 -5.32
CA ASN A 215 -20.21 -5.93 -5.91
C ASN A 215 -21.66 -6.05 -5.39
N GLU A 216 -22.14 -7.25 -5.05
CA GLU A 216 -23.52 -7.43 -4.60
C GLU A 216 -23.70 -7.00 -3.15
N LYS A 217 -22.73 -7.32 -2.29
CA LYS A 217 -22.72 -6.82 -0.91
C LYS A 217 -22.58 -5.31 -0.86
N VAL A 218 -21.71 -4.73 -1.70
CA VAL A 218 -21.52 -3.27 -1.79
C VAL A 218 -22.82 -2.57 -2.18
N LYS A 219 -23.55 -3.08 -3.17
CA LYS A 219 -24.87 -2.52 -3.54
C LYS A 219 -25.87 -2.59 -2.39
N ALA A 220 -25.94 -3.73 -1.70
CA ALA A 220 -26.86 -3.90 -0.56
C ALA A 220 -26.53 -2.94 0.59
N ILE A 221 -25.25 -2.81 0.96
CA ILE A 221 -24.79 -1.91 2.03
C ILE A 221 -24.98 -0.45 1.62
N THR A 222 -24.64 -0.09 0.38
CA THR A 222 -24.86 1.27 -0.13
C THR A 222 -26.33 1.66 -0.03
N ARG A 223 -27.26 0.76 -0.39
CA ARG A 223 -28.69 1.01 -0.25
C ARG A 223 -29.09 1.27 1.21
N LEU A 224 -28.67 0.40 2.13
CA LEU A 224 -28.96 0.56 3.56
C LEU A 224 -28.44 1.89 4.12
N LEU A 225 -27.23 2.29 3.74
CA LEU A 225 -26.63 3.55 4.21
C LEU A 225 -27.35 4.77 3.63
N LEU A 226 -27.74 4.73 2.36
CA LEU A 226 -28.53 5.79 1.72
C LEU A 226 -29.93 5.92 2.34
N ASP A 227 -30.59 4.80 2.64
CA ASP A 227 -31.88 4.78 3.33
C ASP A 227 -31.79 5.43 4.72
N CYS A 228 -30.64 5.28 5.38
CA CYS A 228 -30.30 5.93 6.64
C CYS A 228 -29.74 7.36 6.48
N LYS A 229 -29.80 7.97 5.29
CA LYS A 229 -29.35 9.35 5.00
C LYS A 229 -27.87 9.59 5.30
N VAL A 230 -27.01 8.63 4.92
CA VAL A 230 -25.56 8.84 4.91
C VAL A 230 -25.19 10.03 4.03
N ASP A 231 -24.21 10.80 4.48
CA ASP A 231 -23.63 11.90 3.73
C ASP A 231 -22.82 11.38 2.52
N VAL A 232 -23.22 11.79 1.32
CA VAL A 232 -22.60 11.40 0.05
C VAL A 232 -21.56 12.42 -0.45
N SER A 233 -21.38 13.55 0.26
CA SER A 233 -20.44 14.63 -0.10
C SER A 233 -19.05 14.45 0.52
N VAL A 234 -18.84 13.38 1.29
CA VAL A 234 -17.57 13.13 1.99
C VAL A 234 -16.41 12.95 1.02
N ARG A 235 -15.22 13.40 1.46
CA ARG A 235 -13.98 13.28 0.70
C ARG A 235 -13.02 12.38 1.46
N GLY A 236 -12.66 11.26 0.84
CA GLY A 236 -11.69 10.30 1.40
C GLY A 236 -10.25 10.60 1.00
N GLU A 237 -9.45 9.54 0.94
CA GLU A 237 -8.09 9.58 0.39
C GLU A 237 -8.10 10.08 -1.06
N GLY A 238 -7.11 10.91 -1.43
CA GLY A 238 -7.06 11.55 -2.75
C GLY A 238 -8.22 12.53 -3.02
N LYS A 239 -8.94 13.01 -2.00
CA LYS A 239 -10.17 13.82 -2.13
C LYS A 239 -11.30 13.14 -2.93
N LYS A 240 -11.25 11.82 -3.08
CA LYS A 240 -12.25 11.06 -3.83
C LYS A 240 -13.61 11.10 -3.14
N THR A 241 -14.66 11.36 -3.90
CA THR A 241 -16.05 11.26 -3.47
C THR A 241 -16.57 9.82 -3.62
N PRO A 242 -17.67 9.44 -2.93
CA PRO A 242 -18.37 8.19 -3.20
C PRO A 242 -18.73 7.98 -4.68
N LEU A 243 -19.10 9.07 -5.39
CA LEU A 243 -19.41 9.00 -6.81
C LEU A 243 -18.17 8.66 -7.66
N ILE A 244 -17.02 9.30 -7.38
CA ILE A 244 -15.76 9.00 -8.05
C ILE A 244 -15.36 7.53 -7.81
N LEU A 245 -15.43 7.06 -6.57
CA LEU A 245 -15.12 5.66 -6.22
C LEU A 245 -16.02 4.66 -6.95
N ALA A 246 -17.33 4.97 -7.08
CA ALA A 246 -18.26 4.12 -7.83
C ALA A 246 -17.94 4.04 -9.33
N VAL A 247 -17.48 5.16 -9.93
CA VAL A 247 -17.00 5.20 -11.32
C VAL A 247 -15.73 4.38 -11.49
N GLU A 248 -14.74 4.51 -10.59
CA GLU A 248 -13.50 3.73 -10.63
C GLU A 248 -13.76 2.22 -10.49
N LYS A 249 -14.77 1.84 -9.71
CA LYS A 249 -15.27 0.46 -9.63
C LYS A 249 -16.00 -0.02 -10.89
N LYS A 250 -16.24 0.86 -11.86
CA LYS A 250 -16.96 0.55 -13.12
C LYS A 250 -18.36 -0.01 -12.88
N ASN A 251 -19.00 0.39 -11.78
CA ASN A 251 -20.27 -0.19 -11.33
C ASN A 251 -21.42 0.79 -11.61
N LEU A 252 -22.08 0.61 -12.76
CA LEU A 252 -23.19 1.44 -13.20
C LEU A 252 -24.32 1.53 -12.16
N GLY A 253 -24.64 0.42 -11.49
CA GLY A 253 -25.71 0.38 -10.48
C GLY A 253 -25.40 1.26 -9.27
N LEU A 254 -24.15 1.27 -8.79
CA LEU A 254 -23.74 2.17 -7.70
C LEU A 254 -23.78 3.63 -8.13
N VAL A 255 -23.32 3.93 -9.36
CA VAL A 255 -23.40 5.28 -9.91
C VAL A 255 -24.85 5.75 -10.01
N GLN A 256 -25.77 4.91 -10.51
CA GLN A 256 -27.20 5.22 -10.57
C GLN A 256 -27.76 5.52 -9.18
N MET A 257 -27.52 4.65 -8.19
CA MET A 257 -28.01 4.82 -6.82
C MET A 257 -27.52 6.12 -6.16
N LEU A 258 -26.26 6.51 -6.40
CA LEU A 258 -25.70 7.75 -5.87
C LEU A 258 -26.28 8.99 -6.57
N LEU A 259 -26.50 8.91 -7.89
CA LEU A 259 -27.09 10.01 -8.68
C LEU A 259 -28.61 10.21 -8.45
N GLU A 260 -29.25 9.30 -7.71
CA GLU A 260 -30.62 9.48 -7.22
C GLU A 260 -30.70 10.35 -5.97
N GLN A 261 -29.56 10.63 -5.31
CA GLN A 261 -29.52 11.46 -4.12
C GLN A 261 -29.63 12.95 -4.48
N LYS A 262 -30.55 13.66 -3.81
CA LYS A 262 -30.87 15.07 -4.14
C LYS A 262 -29.71 16.06 -3.99
N HIS A 263 -28.75 15.76 -3.11
CA HIS A 263 -27.63 16.64 -2.76
C HIS A 263 -26.28 16.09 -3.25
N ILE A 264 -26.29 15.26 -4.30
CA ILE A 264 -25.05 14.73 -4.87
C ILE A 264 -24.32 15.80 -5.67
N GLU A 265 -23.09 16.11 -5.27
CA GLU A 265 -22.21 17.02 -6.00
C GLU A 265 -21.54 16.30 -7.17
N ILE A 266 -22.23 16.25 -8.31
CA ILE A 266 -21.80 15.49 -9.51
C ILE A 266 -20.47 15.97 -10.11
N ASN A 267 -20.11 17.24 -9.85
CA ASN A 267 -18.96 17.92 -10.46
C ASN A 267 -17.75 18.01 -9.53
N ASP A 268 -17.80 17.36 -8.38
CA ASP A 268 -16.67 17.29 -7.47
C ASP A 268 -15.45 16.63 -8.13
N THR A 269 -14.27 17.15 -7.81
CA THR A 269 -12.99 16.66 -8.32
C THR A 269 -12.18 15.95 -7.24
N ASP A 270 -11.38 14.96 -7.64
CA ASP A 270 -10.31 14.39 -6.81
C ASP A 270 -9.10 15.34 -6.67
N ASN A 271 -7.99 14.83 -6.13
CA ASN A 271 -6.73 15.55 -5.97
C ASN A 271 -6.00 15.85 -7.28
N GLU A 272 -6.27 15.10 -8.35
CA GLU A 272 -5.77 15.35 -9.71
C GLU A 272 -6.63 16.38 -10.47
N GLY A 273 -7.73 16.84 -9.86
CA GLY A 273 -8.68 17.73 -10.50
C GLY A 273 -9.66 17.00 -11.45
N LYS A 274 -9.67 15.66 -11.44
CA LYS A 274 -10.57 14.87 -12.30
C LYS A 274 -11.94 14.73 -11.66
N THR A 275 -12.97 14.97 -12.47
CA THR A 275 -14.37 14.72 -12.08
C THR A 275 -14.76 13.26 -12.32
N ALA A 276 -15.93 12.85 -11.81
CA ALA A 276 -16.52 11.55 -12.13
C ALA A 276 -16.70 11.33 -13.65
N LEU A 277 -17.10 12.37 -14.40
CA LEU A 277 -17.24 12.28 -15.86
C LEU A 277 -15.88 12.10 -16.56
N HIS A 278 -14.84 12.80 -16.07
CA HIS A 278 -13.48 12.66 -16.60
C HIS A 278 -12.99 11.24 -16.51
N LEU A 279 -13.07 10.66 -15.31
CA LEU A 279 -12.67 9.28 -15.06
C LEU A 279 -13.53 8.29 -15.87
N ALA A 280 -14.84 8.53 -16.01
CA ALA A 280 -15.69 7.66 -16.81
C ALA A 280 -15.25 7.59 -18.29
N VAL A 281 -14.86 8.72 -18.88
CA VAL A 281 -14.37 8.77 -20.27
C VAL A 281 -12.96 8.18 -20.40
N GLU A 282 -12.07 8.48 -19.46
CA GLU A 282 -10.71 7.92 -19.39
C GLU A 282 -10.72 6.39 -19.26
N LEU A 283 -11.60 5.86 -18.40
CA LEU A 283 -11.77 4.42 -18.15
C LEU A 283 -12.64 3.71 -19.20
N LYS A 284 -13.07 4.41 -20.27
CA LYS A 284 -13.88 3.86 -21.37
C LYS A 284 -15.26 3.36 -20.96
N LEU A 285 -15.88 4.01 -19.98
CA LEU A 285 -17.18 3.64 -19.40
C LEU A 285 -18.32 4.41 -20.08
N LYS A 286 -18.61 4.07 -21.34
CA LYS A 286 -19.59 4.79 -22.19
C LYS A 286 -20.94 4.99 -21.49
N GLU A 287 -21.52 3.95 -20.92
CA GLU A 287 -22.84 4.02 -20.26
C GLU A 287 -22.83 4.91 -19.02
N ILE A 288 -21.77 4.85 -18.21
CA ILE A 288 -21.59 5.68 -17.02
C ILE A 288 -21.37 7.14 -17.43
N ALA A 289 -20.53 7.41 -18.43
CA ALA A 289 -20.30 8.75 -18.94
C ALA A 289 -21.59 9.37 -19.49
N GLN A 290 -22.37 8.61 -20.27
CA GLN A 290 -23.68 9.03 -20.75
C GLN A 290 -24.63 9.33 -19.59
N LEU A 291 -24.72 8.44 -18.60
CA LEU A 291 -25.56 8.66 -17.42
C LEU A 291 -25.20 9.94 -16.67
N LEU A 292 -23.91 10.20 -16.46
CA LEU A 292 -23.43 11.41 -15.80
C LEU A 292 -23.83 12.68 -16.58
N CYS A 293 -23.67 12.68 -17.91
CA CYS A 293 -24.12 13.80 -18.74
C CYS A 293 -25.64 14.03 -18.66
N HIS A 294 -26.45 12.97 -18.73
CA HIS A 294 -27.91 13.08 -18.59
C HIS A 294 -28.33 13.61 -17.22
N LYS A 295 -27.50 13.38 -16.18
CA LYS A 295 -27.71 13.89 -14.82
C LYS A 295 -27.11 15.29 -14.59
N GLY A 296 -26.62 15.95 -15.64
CA GLY A 296 -26.15 17.34 -15.57
C GLY A 296 -24.68 17.50 -15.17
N ALA A 297 -23.85 16.48 -15.38
CA ALA A 297 -22.40 16.66 -15.24
C ALA A 297 -21.90 17.70 -16.25
N ARG A 298 -21.06 18.62 -15.77
CA ARG A 298 -20.40 19.60 -16.64
C ARG A 298 -19.46 18.87 -17.61
N THR A 299 -19.33 19.35 -18.84
CA THR A 299 -18.48 18.76 -19.89
C THR A 299 -17.19 19.56 -20.16
N ASP A 300 -16.97 20.64 -19.41
CA ASP A 300 -15.82 21.54 -19.47
C ASP A 300 -14.67 21.12 -18.53
N CYS A 301 -14.71 19.91 -17.98
CA CYS A 301 -13.79 19.50 -16.92
C CYS A 301 -12.40 18.97 -17.40
N GLY A 302 -12.04 19.20 -18.67
CA GLY A 302 -10.83 18.67 -19.34
C GLY A 302 -11.10 18.25 -20.80
N ASP A 303 -10.12 17.62 -21.45
CA ASP A 303 -10.19 17.26 -22.88
C ASP A 303 -10.99 15.97 -23.16
N LEU A 304 -12.27 15.96 -22.78
CA LEU A 304 -13.15 14.80 -22.91
C LEU A 304 -13.24 14.28 -24.35
N LEU A 305 -13.26 15.18 -25.35
CA LEU A 305 -13.35 14.81 -26.75
C LEU A 305 -12.09 14.16 -27.26
N ALA A 306 -10.89 14.68 -26.95
CA ALA A 306 -9.66 14.01 -27.36
C ALA A 306 -9.49 12.67 -26.65
N ILE A 307 -9.84 12.56 -25.36
CA ILE A 307 -9.78 11.29 -24.64
C ILE A 307 -10.69 10.25 -25.31
N ALA A 308 -11.95 10.59 -25.61
CA ALA A 308 -12.87 9.69 -26.29
C ALA A 308 -12.38 9.28 -27.69
N ARG A 309 -11.81 10.22 -28.47
CA ARG A 309 -11.20 9.93 -29.79
C ARG A 309 -9.99 9.02 -29.71
N ARG A 310 -9.09 9.24 -28.74
CA ARG A 310 -7.92 8.38 -28.48
C ARG A 310 -8.33 6.98 -28.07
N ASN A 311 -9.47 6.87 -27.40
CA ASN A 311 -10.10 5.59 -27.06
C ASN A 311 -10.89 4.96 -28.22
N TYR A 312 -10.90 5.59 -29.41
CA TYR A 312 -11.63 5.19 -30.60
C TYR A 312 -13.16 5.13 -30.43
N ASP A 313 -13.72 5.77 -29.40
CA ASP A 313 -15.15 5.81 -29.14
C ASP A 313 -15.78 7.03 -29.83
N ARG A 314 -16.01 6.91 -31.14
CA ARG A 314 -16.60 7.98 -31.97
C ARG A 314 -18.02 8.35 -31.52
N ASP A 315 -18.78 7.38 -31.03
CA ASP A 315 -20.14 7.58 -30.56
C ASP A 315 -20.14 8.42 -29.28
N LEU A 316 -19.27 8.08 -28.33
CA LEU A 316 -19.14 8.85 -27.10
C LEU A 316 -18.60 10.26 -27.39
N ALA A 317 -17.62 10.41 -28.28
CA ALA A 317 -17.14 11.73 -28.69
C ALA A 317 -18.24 12.58 -29.33
N LYS A 318 -19.07 11.99 -30.20
CA LYS A 318 -20.23 12.67 -30.80
C LYS A 318 -21.25 13.06 -29.72
N PHE A 319 -21.54 12.15 -28.80
CA PHE A 319 -22.47 12.38 -27.70
C PHE A 319 -21.99 13.50 -26.76
N LEU A 320 -20.72 13.49 -26.37
CA LEU A 320 -20.10 14.52 -25.52
C LEU A 320 -20.13 15.89 -26.20
N ARG A 321 -19.85 15.96 -27.52
CA ARG A 321 -19.94 17.20 -28.30
C ARG A 321 -21.37 17.75 -28.32
N GLN A 322 -22.37 16.87 -28.44
CA GLN A 322 -23.79 17.26 -28.37
C GLN A 322 -24.18 17.80 -26.98
N HIS A 323 -23.45 17.42 -25.93
CA HIS A 323 -23.65 17.90 -24.56
C HIS A 323 -22.74 19.08 -24.18
N GLY A 324 -22.05 19.70 -25.16
CA GLY A 324 -21.28 20.93 -24.94
C GLY A 324 -19.81 20.73 -24.57
N ALA A 325 -19.23 19.54 -24.78
CA ALA A 325 -17.79 19.35 -24.66
C ALA A 325 -17.03 20.11 -25.77
N VAL A 326 -15.92 20.76 -25.42
CA VAL A 326 -15.13 21.63 -26.32
C VAL A 326 -14.03 20.82 -27.03
N GLU A 327 -13.70 21.18 -28.28
CA GLU A 327 -12.74 20.43 -29.13
C GLU A 327 -11.26 20.71 -28.83
N ASP A 328 -10.94 21.87 -28.25
CA ASP A 328 -9.58 22.35 -28.02
C ASP A 328 -9.42 22.75 -26.55
N PHE A 329 -9.40 21.77 -25.65
CA PHE A 329 -8.95 22.03 -24.29
C PHE A 329 -7.43 22.26 -24.34
N HIS A 330 -7.03 23.52 -24.42
CA HIS A 330 -5.65 23.89 -24.13
C HIS A 330 -5.45 23.71 -22.62
N PRO A 331 -4.60 22.77 -22.16
CA PRO A 331 -4.16 22.79 -20.77
C PRO A 331 -3.68 24.21 -20.49
N PRO A 332 -3.98 24.82 -19.33
CA PRO A 332 -3.41 26.12 -18.98
C PRO A 332 -1.92 26.02 -19.26
N ALA A 333 -1.41 26.92 -20.10
CA ALA A 333 -0.03 26.87 -20.57
C ALA A 333 0.88 26.89 -19.33
N GLN A 334 1.27 25.72 -18.85
CA GLN A 334 2.39 25.62 -17.96
C GLN A 334 3.55 26.10 -18.81
N ASP A 335 4.13 27.23 -18.40
CA ASP A 335 5.38 27.79 -18.91
C ASP A 335 6.55 26.82 -18.60
N TRP A 336 6.41 25.56 -18.98
CA TRP A 336 7.43 24.54 -18.81
C TRP A 336 8.49 24.78 -19.89
N LYS A 337 9.72 24.98 -19.43
CA LYS A 337 10.89 25.13 -20.29
C LYS A 337 11.81 23.94 -20.04
N PRO A 338 12.27 23.26 -21.12
CA PRO A 338 13.24 22.18 -20.96
C PRO A 338 14.54 22.72 -20.35
N GLN A 339 15.16 21.90 -19.51
CA GLN A 339 16.48 22.18 -19.00
C GLN A 339 17.53 21.80 -20.04
N SER A 340 17.35 20.69 -20.75
CA SER A 340 18.28 20.25 -21.79
C SER A 340 18.32 21.22 -22.99
N SER A 341 19.54 21.47 -23.48
CA SER A 341 19.76 22.27 -24.69
C SER A 341 19.63 21.41 -25.96
N ARG A 342 20.25 20.22 -25.97
CA ARG A 342 20.22 19.27 -27.10
C ARG A 342 18.83 18.68 -27.31
N TRP A 343 18.16 18.27 -26.24
CA TRP A 343 16.90 17.52 -26.30
C TRP A 343 15.65 18.39 -26.16
N GLY A 344 15.83 19.70 -25.95
CA GLY A 344 14.76 20.60 -25.54
C GLY A 344 13.56 20.65 -26.49
N GLU A 345 13.76 20.64 -27.81
CA GLU A 345 12.64 20.67 -28.77
C GLU A 345 11.83 19.35 -28.78
N ALA A 346 12.51 18.21 -28.76
CA ALA A 346 11.85 16.90 -28.65
C ALA A 346 11.12 16.77 -27.31
N LEU A 347 11.71 17.25 -26.21
CA LEU A 347 11.08 17.27 -24.89
C LEU A 347 9.86 18.20 -24.83
N LYS A 348 9.91 19.40 -25.44
CA LYS A 348 8.72 20.27 -25.57
C LYS A 348 7.60 19.57 -26.32
N HIS A 349 7.95 18.84 -27.38
CA HIS A 349 6.98 18.07 -28.12
C HIS A 349 6.38 16.94 -27.25
N LEU A 350 7.23 16.13 -26.59
CA LEU A 350 6.82 15.04 -25.70
C LEU A 350 5.98 15.53 -24.51
N HIS A 351 6.35 16.68 -23.94
CA HIS A 351 5.62 17.33 -22.84
C HIS A 351 4.20 17.72 -23.29
N ARG A 352 4.06 18.26 -24.51
CA ARG A 352 2.78 18.72 -25.06
C ARG A 352 1.86 17.56 -25.47
N ILE A 353 2.40 16.52 -26.08
CA ILE A 353 1.56 15.40 -26.55
C ILE A 353 1.04 14.58 -25.36
N TYR A 354 -0.14 14.00 -25.55
CA TYR A 354 -0.66 13.04 -24.58
C TYR A 354 0.08 11.71 -24.69
N ARG A 355 0.44 11.14 -23.53
CA ARG A 355 0.88 9.77 -23.38
C ARG A 355 0.24 9.17 -22.13
N PRO A 356 -0.15 7.87 -22.16
CA PRO A 356 -0.57 7.18 -20.95
C PRO A 356 0.61 7.14 -19.97
N MET A 357 0.34 7.43 -18.70
CA MET A 357 1.33 7.31 -17.65
C MET A 357 1.60 5.84 -17.34
N ILE A 358 2.87 5.50 -17.13
CA ILE A 358 3.32 4.23 -16.58
C ILE A 358 3.79 4.53 -15.15
N GLY A 359 2.92 4.33 -14.16
CA GLY A 359 3.20 4.80 -12.79
C GLY A 359 3.47 6.30 -12.79
N LYS A 360 4.70 6.69 -12.45
CA LYS A 360 5.19 8.09 -12.43
C LYS A 360 5.83 8.53 -13.75
N LEU A 361 6.00 7.63 -14.71
CA LEU A 361 6.70 7.86 -15.97
C LEU A 361 5.76 8.23 -17.12
N LYS A 362 6.07 9.33 -17.81
CA LYS A 362 5.55 9.68 -19.14
C LYS A 362 6.64 9.43 -20.18
N ILE A 363 6.37 8.57 -21.16
CA ILE A 363 7.34 8.22 -22.20
C ILE A 363 6.62 7.94 -23.53
N PHE A 364 7.35 8.07 -24.64
CA PHE A 364 6.95 7.50 -25.92
C PHE A 364 8.13 6.78 -26.57
N ILE A 365 8.00 5.46 -26.73
CA ILE A 365 8.97 4.62 -27.45
C ILE A 365 8.74 4.84 -28.94
N ASP A 366 9.48 5.79 -29.51
CA ASP A 366 9.43 6.18 -30.91
C ASP A 366 10.80 6.78 -31.30
N GLU A 367 11.18 6.66 -32.57
CA GLU A 367 12.47 7.13 -33.09
C GLU A 367 12.67 8.63 -32.85
N GLU A 368 11.60 9.43 -32.83
CA GLU A 368 11.65 10.88 -32.54
C GLU A 368 12.23 11.19 -31.14
N TYR A 369 12.08 10.28 -30.18
CA TYR A 369 12.51 10.46 -28.79
C TYR A 369 13.65 9.53 -28.39
N LYS A 370 14.18 8.74 -29.33
CA LYS A 370 15.26 7.79 -29.07
C LYS A 370 16.60 8.53 -28.98
N ILE A 371 17.32 8.28 -27.89
CA ILE A 371 18.66 8.79 -27.64
C ILE A 371 19.71 7.83 -28.21
N ALA A 372 19.57 6.53 -27.91
CA ALA A 372 20.51 5.50 -28.34
C ALA A 372 19.85 4.11 -28.38
N ASP A 373 20.37 3.22 -29.21
CA ASP A 373 20.03 1.80 -29.19
C ASP A 373 20.83 1.08 -28.09
N THR A 374 20.26 0.04 -27.49
CA THR A 374 20.93 -0.81 -26.50
C THR A 374 20.73 -2.29 -26.81
N SER A 375 21.48 -3.16 -26.15
CA SER A 375 21.35 -4.62 -26.31
C SER A 375 19.95 -5.15 -25.98
N GLU A 376 19.18 -4.45 -25.12
CA GLU A 376 17.87 -4.89 -24.62
C GLU A 376 16.78 -3.83 -24.85
N GLY A 377 16.89 -3.06 -25.92
CA GLY A 377 15.90 -2.05 -26.32
C GLY A 377 16.57 -0.75 -26.73
N GLY A 378 16.46 0.29 -25.91
CA GLY A 378 17.04 1.59 -26.20
C GLY A 378 16.95 2.54 -25.01
N ILE A 379 17.54 3.72 -25.19
CA ILE A 379 17.44 4.86 -24.29
C ILE A 379 16.56 5.90 -24.96
N TYR A 380 15.56 6.42 -24.24
CA TYR A 380 14.59 7.37 -24.76
C TYR A 380 14.40 8.55 -23.82
N LEU A 381 13.89 9.67 -24.35
CA LEU A 381 13.45 10.80 -23.54
C LEU A 381 12.16 10.47 -22.79
N GLY A 382 12.04 10.94 -21.55
CA GLY A 382 10.84 10.79 -20.73
C GLY A 382 10.70 11.86 -19.66
N PHE A 383 9.58 11.80 -18.95
CA PHE A 383 9.34 12.58 -17.73
C PHE A 383 9.01 11.66 -16.57
N TYR A 384 9.75 11.75 -15.47
CA TYR A 384 9.48 11.01 -14.24
C TYR A 384 9.25 12.00 -13.10
N GLU A 385 8.05 12.00 -12.52
CA GLU A 385 7.62 13.04 -11.54
C GLU A 385 7.84 14.48 -12.09
N ASP A 386 7.44 14.69 -13.34
CA ASP A 386 7.58 15.96 -14.09
C ASP A 386 9.03 16.44 -14.32
N GLN A 387 10.05 15.61 -14.01
CA GLN A 387 11.45 15.88 -14.34
C GLN A 387 11.85 15.23 -15.67
N GLU A 388 12.63 15.93 -16.50
CA GLU A 388 13.20 15.35 -17.72
C GLU A 388 14.23 14.26 -17.39
N VAL A 389 14.10 13.10 -18.02
CA VAL A 389 14.92 11.93 -17.75
C VAL A 389 15.31 11.20 -19.03
N ALA A 390 16.44 10.50 -18.97
CA ALA A 390 16.79 9.44 -19.91
C ALA A 390 16.22 8.13 -19.37
N VAL A 391 15.49 7.39 -20.20
CA VAL A 391 14.82 6.15 -19.83
C VAL A 391 15.45 4.99 -20.57
N LYS A 392 16.15 4.12 -19.83
CA LYS A 392 16.76 2.90 -20.36
C LYS A 392 15.79 1.73 -20.20
N LEU A 393 15.50 1.04 -21.29
CA LEU A 393 14.58 -0.09 -21.28
C LEU A 393 15.33 -1.42 -21.13
N PHE A 394 14.71 -2.32 -20.38
CA PHE A 394 15.07 -3.72 -20.27
C PHE A 394 13.80 -4.58 -20.36
N TYR A 395 13.95 -5.88 -20.61
CA TYR A 395 12.88 -6.83 -20.34
C TYR A 395 12.82 -7.12 -18.82
N GLU A 396 11.62 -7.33 -18.26
CA GLU A 396 11.37 -7.44 -16.81
C GLU A 396 12.15 -8.56 -16.10
N GLY A 397 12.59 -9.59 -16.85
CA GLY A 397 13.43 -10.68 -16.37
C GLY A 397 14.94 -10.50 -16.61
N SER A 398 15.38 -9.31 -17.02
CA SER A 398 16.79 -9.06 -17.35
C SER A 398 17.66 -9.05 -16.12
N THR A 399 18.66 -9.93 -16.11
CA THR A 399 19.70 -9.91 -15.08
C THR A 399 20.53 -8.63 -15.16
N HIS A 400 20.76 -8.08 -16.36
CA HIS A 400 21.43 -6.79 -16.53
C HIS A 400 20.61 -5.65 -15.94
N GLY A 401 19.32 -5.56 -16.28
CA GLY A 401 18.44 -4.51 -15.78
C GLY A 401 18.27 -4.56 -14.25
N GLN A 402 18.13 -5.76 -13.67
CA GLN A 402 18.04 -5.93 -12.22
C GLN A 402 19.34 -5.55 -11.50
N ASN A 403 20.50 -5.94 -12.06
CA ASN A 403 21.80 -5.57 -11.51
C ASN A 403 22.01 -4.05 -11.57
N GLU A 404 21.63 -3.41 -12.68
CA GLU A 404 21.74 -1.96 -12.86
C GLU A 404 20.85 -1.21 -11.87
N VAL A 405 19.58 -1.61 -11.70
CA VAL A 405 18.69 -1.03 -10.67
C VAL A 405 19.25 -1.23 -9.27
N SER A 406 19.76 -2.42 -8.94
CA SER A 406 20.35 -2.70 -7.62
C SER A 406 21.57 -1.82 -7.32
N LEU A 407 22.44 -1.61 -8.32
CA LEU A 407 23.63 -0.77 -8.22
C LEU A 407 23.25 0.70 -8.06
N LEU A 408 22.27 1.18 -8.83
CA LEU A 408 21.80 2.56 -8.76
C LEU A 408 21.06 2.87 -7.44
N GLN A 409 20.36 1.89 -6.88
CA GLN A 409 19.72 2.01 -5.57
C GLN A 409 20.72 2.11 -4.43
N SER A 410 21.83 1.37 -4.49
CA SER A 410 22.88 1.41 -3.46
C SER A 410 23.77 2.66 -3.54
N ASN A 411 23.82 3.33 -4.70
CA ASN A 411 24.69 4.49 -4.95
C ASN A 411 23.97 5.85 -5.04
N ARG A 412 22.75 6.00 -4.47
CA ARG A 412 21.96 7.26 -4.56
C ARG A 412 22.65 8.52 -4.00
N ILE A 413 23.70 8.38 -3.20
CA ILE A 413 24.41 9.48 -2.53
C ILE A 413 25.64 9.95 -3.37
N ASN A 414 26.07 9.16 -4.35
CA ASN A 414 27.25 9.46 -5.15
C ASN A 414 26.95 10.56 -6.17
N SER A 415 27.64 11.70 -6.06
CA SER A 415 27.46 12.84 -6.97
C SER A 415 28.12 12.65 -8.34
N ASN A 416 28.98 11.64 -8.49
CA ASN A 416 29.78 11.37 -9.68
C ASN A 416 29.27 10.15 -10.48
N VAL A 417 28.09 9.62 -10.13
CA VAL A 417 27.37 8.61 -10.91
C VAL A 417 26.06 9.23 -11.37
N VAL A 418 25.62 8.90 -12.59
CA VAL A 418 24.33 9.34 -13.12
C VAL A 418 23.20 9.15 -12.11
N THR A 419 22.47 10.23 -11.84
CA THR A 419 21.44 10.21 -10.80
C THR A 419 20.29 9.29 -11.18
N PHE A 420 19.94 8.39 -10.27
CA PHE A 420 18.81 7.48 -10.42
C PHE A 420 17.54 8.08 -9.81
N TYR A 421 16.54 8.33 -10.65
CA TYR A 421 15.24 8.86 -10.23
C TYR A 421 14.32 7.74 -9.74
N GLY A 422 14.28 6.62 -10.45
CA GLY A 422 13.41 5.50 -10.12
C GLY A 422 13.24 4.54 -11.28
N SER A 423 12.40 3.53 -11.09
CA SER A 423 12.06 2.57 -12.13
C SER A 423 10.59 2.18 -12.08
N GLU A 424 10.06 1.79 -13.24
CA GLU A 424 8.69 1.32 -13.41
C GLU A 424 8.69 -0.03 -14.12
N ASN A 425 7.76 -0.91 -13.76
CA ASN A 425 7.55 -2.19 -14.44
C ASN A 425 6.19 -2.16 -15.14
N TYR A 426 6.18 -2.41 -16.45
CA TYR A 426 4.94 -2.41 -17.21
C TYR A 426 5.02 -3.33 -18.43
N LYS A 427 4.02 -4.22 -18.53
CA LYS A 427 3.86 -5.17 -19.66
C LYS A 427 5.12 -5.96 -20.01
N GLY A 428 5.86 -6.48 -19.03
CA GLY A 428 7.06 -7.27 -19.31
C GLY A 428 8.33 -6.45 -19.57
N SER A 429 8.28 -5.13 -19.37
CA SER A 429 9.42 -4.23 -19.53
C SER A 429 9.73 -3.48 -18.23
N LEU A 430 11.01 -3.34 -17.95
CA LEU A 430 11.57 -2.53 -16.88
C LEU A 430 12.07 -1.21 -17.49
N TYR A 431 11.59 -0.09 -16.94
CA TYR A 431 11.96 1.26 -17.34
C TYR A 431 12.82 1.87 -16.24
N VAL A 432 14.10 2.12 -16.52
CA VAL A 432 15.05 2.72 -15.57
C VAL A 432 15.21 4.19 -15.91
N CYS A 433 14.81 5.08 -14.99
CA CYS A 433 14.81 6.53 -15.19
C CYS A 433 16.06 7.17 -14.56
N LEU A 434 16.87 7.78 -15.41
CA LEU A 434 18.18 8.36 -15.09
C LEU A 434 18.21 9.86 -15.43
N ALA A 435 19.16 10.59 -14.85
CA ALA A 435 19.43 11.96 -15.27
C ALA A 435 19.71 12.05 -16.76
N LEU A 436 19.07 13.03 -17.40
CA LEU A 436 19.27 13.31 -18.81
C LEU A 436 20.56 14.13 -18.99
N CYS A 437 21.50 13.58 -19.75
CA CYS A 437 22.77 14.23 -20.09
C CYS A 437 22.77 14.72 -21.54
N GLU A 438 23.67 15.66 -21.85
CA GLU A 438 23.74 16.29 -23.17
C GLU A 438 24.56 15.46 -24.16
N HIS A 439 25.71 14.92 -23.74
CA HIS A 439 26.65 14.22 -24.63
C HIS A 439 27.36 13.06 -23.93
N THR A 440 27.86 12.11 -24.71
CA THR A 440 28.92 11.22 -24.25
C THR A 440 30.29 11.90 -24.32
N LEU A 441 31.28 11.39 -23.59
CA LEU A 441 32.65 11.90 -23.68
C LEU A 441 33.21 11.72 -25.11
N GLU A 442 32.88 10.62 -25.79
CA GLU A 442 33.31 10.39 -27.17
C GLU A 442 32.79 11.47 -28.13
N GLU A 443 31.50 11.76 -28.08
CA GLU A 443 30.87 12.81 -28.89
C GLU A 443 31.52 14.18 -28.63
N HIS A 444 31.69 14.53 -27.35
CA HIS A 444 32.28 15.80 -26.96
C HIS A 444 33.71 15.95 -27.47
N LEU A 445 34.54 14.91 -27.32
CA LEU A 445 35.91 14.92 -27.82
C LEU A 445 36.00 14.98 -29.35
N ALA A 446 35.02 14.41 -30.06
CA ALA A 446 34.97 14.48 -31.51
C ALA A 446 34.73 15.91 -32.01
N ASP A 447 33.84 16.66 -31.36
CA ASP A 447 33.51 18.04 -31.72
C ASP A 447 34.67 19.02 -31.44
N HIS A 448 35.46 18.78 -30.40
CA HIS A 448 36.53 19.68 -29.95
C HIS A 448 37.92 19.30 -30.48
N ARG A 449 38.05 18.21 -31.25
CA ARG A 449 39.33 17.78 -31.86
C ARG A 449 39.91 18.75 -32.89
N GLY A 450 39.08 19.65 -33.43
CA GLY A 450 39.46 20.61 -34.47
C GLY A 450 39.88 22.00 -33.96
N GLU A 451 39.71 22.29 -32.68
CA GLU A 451 40.08 23.59 -32.10
C GLU A 451 41.59 23.61 -31.83
N ALA A 452 42.28 24.63 -32.36
CA ALA A 452 43.72 24.76 -32.22
C ALA A 452 44.10 24.78 -30.73
N VAL A 453 44.79 23.73 -30.26
CA VAL A 453 45.38 23.65 -28.93
C VAL A 453 46.40 24.78 -28.80
N GLN A 454 45.95 25.95 -28.34
CA GLN A 454 46.86 26.93 -27.77
C GLN A 454 47.55 26.22 -26.60
N ASN A 455 48.87 26.41 -26.41
CA ASN A 455 49.69 25.85 -25.32
C ASN A 455 49.16 26.27 -23.93
N LYS A 456 47.99 25.78 -23.55
CA LYS A 456 47.29 25.97 -22.29
C LYS A 456 46.96 24.60 -21.74
N GLU A 457 46.98 24.50 -20.41
CA GLU A 457 46.63 23.29 -19.67
C GLU A 457 45.21 22.83 -20.03
N ASP A 458 45.05 21.53 -20.30
CA ASP A 458 43.76 20.91 -20.60
C ASP A 458 42.98 20.68 -19.29
N GLU A 459 42.40 21.76 -18.78
CA GLU A 459 41.59 21.76 -17.58
C GLU A 459 40.38 20.82 -17.69
N PHE A 460 39.84 20.66 -18.91
CA PHE A 460 38.73 19.76 -19.19
C PHE A 460 39.12 18.31 -18.92
N ALA A 461 40.21 17.83 -19.52
CA ALA A 461 40.69 16.46 -19.31
C ALA A 461 40.99 16.18 -17.82
N ARG A 462 41.60 17.13 -17.11
CA ARG A 462 41.88 16.99 -15.67
C ARG A 462 40.62 16.82 -14.84
N ASN A 463 39.57 17.61 -15.12
CA ASN A 463 38.33 17.57 -14.36
C ASN A 463 37.53 16.28 -14.67
N VAL A 464 37.44 15.87 -15.95
CA VAL A 464 36.79 14.62 -16.36
C VAL A 464 37.43 13.42 -15.66
N LEU A 465 38.77 13.32 -15.72
CA LEU A 465 39.49 12.22 -15.07
C LEU A 465 39.31 12.26 -13.56
N SER A 466 39.36 13.45 -12.93
CA SER A 466 39.15 13.55 -11.48
C SER A 466 37.76 13.05 -11.06
N SER A 467 36.71 13.39 -11.79
CA SER A 467 35.35 12.89 -11.52
C SER A 467 35.25 11.39 -11.77
N LEU A 468 35.82 10.88 -12.86
CA LEU A 468 35.82 9.46 -13.18
C LEU A 468 36.50 8.61 -12.09
N PHE A 469 37.65 9.07 -11.59
CA PHE A 469 38.37 8.37 -10.54
C PHE A 469 37.55 8.29 -9.25
N LYS A 470 36.88 9.38 -8.87
CA LYS A 470 35.96 9.38 -7.72
C LYS A 470 34.77 8.45 -7.94
N ALA A 471 34.17 8.47 -9.12
CA ALA A 471 33.05 7.60 -9.47
C ALA A 471 33.43 6.12 -9.33
N VAL A 472 34.58 5.72 -9.88
CA VAL A 472 35.08 4.34 -9.82
C VAL A 472 35.47 3.93 -8.40
N GLU A 473 36.12 4.82 -7.64
CA GLU A 473 36.47 4.56 -6.24
C GLU A 473 35.22 4.33 -5.38
N GLU A 474 34.23 5.20 -5.50
CA GLU A 474 32.96 5.08 -4.77
C GLU A 474 32.18 3.84 -5.21
N LEU A 475 32.21 3.49 -6.50
CA LEU A 475 31.58 2.26 -7.00
C LEU A 475 32.20 1.01 -6.37
N HIS A 476 33.52 0.97 -6.26
CA HIS A 476 34.24 -0.11 -5.59
C HIS A 476 33.94 -0.18 -4.10
N LEU A 477 33.81 0.97 -3.42
CA LEU A 477 33.41 1.02 -2.00
C LEU A 477 32.00 0.46 -1.77
N SER A 478 31.11 0.64 -2.75
CA SER A 478 29.77 0.04 -2.75
C SER A 478 29.75 -1.44 -3.12
N GLY A 479 30.91 -2.07 -3.35
CA GLY A 479 31.04 -3.50 -3.64
C GLY A 479 30.75 -3.91 -5.08
N TYR A 480 30.73 -2.94 -6.00
CA TYR A 480 30.50 -3.18 -7.43
C TYR A 480 31.76 -2.87 -8.25
N THR A 481 31.87 -3.44 -9.43
CA THR A 481 32.87 -3.06 -10.43
C THR A 481 32.15 -2.71 -11.73
N HIS A 482 32.56 -1.63 -12.40
CA HIS A 482 31.84 -1.14 -13.58
C HIS A 482 31.89 -2.13 -14.77
N GLN A 483 33.02 -2.83 -14.96
CA GLN A 483 33.29 -3.82 -16.01
C GLN A 483 33.18 -3.34 -17.47
N ASP A 484 32.63 -2.14 -17.73
CA ASP A 484 32.48 -1.57 -19.09
C ASP A 484 32.86 -0.08 -19.16
N LEU A 485 34.02 0.29 -18.62
CA LEU A 485 34.45 1.69 -18.57
C LEU A 485 35.00 2.13 -19.93
N GLN A 486 34.17 2.82 -20.71
CA GLN A 486 34.50 3.33 -22.04
C GLN A 486 33.91 4.73 -22.27
N PRO A 487 34.47 5.54 -23.19
CA PRO A 487 34.04 6.93 -23.41
C PRO A 487 32.55 7.11 -23.73
N GLN A 488 31.88 6.11 -24.30
CA GLN A 488 30.45 6.12 -24.59
C GLN A 488 29.58 6.05 -23.32
N ASN A 489 30.11 5.48 -22.24
CA ASN A 489 29.42 5.34 -20.95
C ASN A 489 29.73 6.49 -19.99
N MET A 490 30.52 7.48 -20.41
CA MET A 490 30.84 8.67 -19.63
C MET A 490 29.97 9.83 -20.12
N LEU A 491 29.14 10.38 -19.25
CA LEU A 491 28.10 11.35 -19.63
C LEU A 491 28.46 12.77 -19.18
N ILE A 492 28.09 13.75 -20.01
CA ILE A 492 28.37 15.17 -19.78
C ILE A 492 27.05 15.92 -19.64
N GLY A 493 26.84 16.58 -18.49
CA GLY A 493 25.68 17.42 -18.20
C GLY A 493 25.82 18.87 -18.69
N LYS A 494 24.80 19.71 -18.41
CA LYS A 494 24.69 21.11 -18.88
C LYS A 494 25.64 22.10 -18.19
N SER A 495 26.06 21.82 -16.96
CA SER A 495 27.20 22.45 -16.29
C SER A 495 28.33 21.41 -16.21
N PRO A 496 29.62 21.79 -16.18
CA PRO A 496 30.75 20.85 -16.21
C PRO A 496 30.93 20.10 -14.87
N VAL A 497 29.85 19.55 -14.35
CA VAL A 497 29.80 18.52 -13.32
C VAL A 497 29.62 17.22 -14.09
N PHE A 498 30.69 16.43 -14.15
CA PHE A 498 30.72 15.13 -14.82
C PHE A 498 30.08 14.08 -13.92
N SER A 499 29.16 13.29 -14.47
CA SER A 499 28.36 12.28 -13.76
C SER A 499 28.37 10.94 -14.45
#